data_AF-A0A8S1RBL9-F1
#
_entry.id   AF-A0A8S1RBL9-F1
#
_cell.length_a   1.000
_cell.length_b   1.000
_cell.length_c   1.000
_cell.angle_alpha   90.00
_cell.angle_beta   90.00
_cell.angle_gamma   90.00
#
_symmetry.space_group_name_H-M   'P 1'
#
loop_
_entity.id
_entity.type
_entity.pdbx_description
1 polymer ?
#
loop_
_entity_poly.entity_id
_entity_poly.type
_entity_poly.pdbx_seq_one_letter_code
_entity_poly.pdbx_strand_id
1 'polypeptide(L)'
;MFNKKKLLQNIVELYYEQVDQMERNYDIDNRQITKLQSYYRMYVLHKSYKKNQNATITIQKYCRAYLARQLVKQQLSECKNRRNIIYLSHQAQTIQRYFRGYIYRKYVHDFYLRKKQLELMNIKNKNFLQELRQKGEQEREEEKIRNEQAAKQEFMKLATNLHHLTSTKSQPGIYKPPFAKENPKAFDIEVETQLKIAFQTNVQWKSQKRSGSAQRALTSQGFRIRPQSQKLK
;
A
#
# COMPACT_ATOMS: atom_id res chain seq x y z
N MET A 1 -130.92 -3.53 37.24
CA MET A 1 -130.96 -3.25 35.78
C MET A 1 -129.85 -2.26 35.43
N PHE A 2 -128.82 -2.71 34.72
CA PHE A 2 -127.79 -1.78 34.21
C PHE A 2 -128.46 -0.79 33.24
N ASN A 3 -128.38 0.50 33.55
CA ASN A 3 -128.98 1.56 32.74
C ASN A 3 -128.14 1.77 31.48
N LYS A 4 -128.43 0.99 30.44
CA LYS A 4 -127.73 1.01 29.14
C LYS A 4 -127.62 2.43 28.55
N LYS A 5 -128.61 3.29 28.80
CA LYS A 5 -128.62 4.68 28.31
C LYS A 5 -127.54 5.53 28.98
N LYS A 6 -127.33 5.35 30.29
CA LYS A 6 -126.27 6.04 31.04
C LYS A 6 -124.87 5.56 30.63
N LEU A 7 -124.73 4.26 30.37
CA LEU A 7 -123.48 3.69 29.85
C LEU A 7 -123.14 4.26 28.46
N LEU A 8 -124.12 4.32 27.57
CA LEU A 8 -123.93 4.83 26.21
C LEU A 8 -123.53 6.32 26.23
N GLN A 9 -124.16 7.13 27.09
CA GLN A 9 -123.81 8.54 27.26
C GLN A 9 -122.38 8.72 27.76
N ASN A 10 -121.96 7.91 28.74
CA ASN A 10 -120.61 7.96 29.28
C ASN A 10 -119.56 7.56 28.24
N ILE A 11 -119.84 6.55 27.40
CA ILE A 11 -118.96 6.15 26.30
C ILE A 11 -118.80 7.29 25.29
N VAL A 12 -119.90 7.96 24.94
CA VAL A 12 -119.89 9.11 24.02
C VAL A 12 -119.10 10.28 24.60
N GLU A 13 -119.26 10.54 25.89
CA GLU A 13 -118.53 11.60 26.60
C GLU A 13 -117.03 11.31 26.67
N LEU A 14 -116.64 10.08 27.01
CA LEU A 14 -115.24 9.63 26.99
C LEU A 14 -114.62 9.72 25.59
N TYR A 15 -115.39 9.41 24.55
CA TYR A 15 -114.92 9.54 23.16
C TYR A 15 -114.59 10.99 22.82
N TYR A 16 -115.49 11.94 23.10
CA TYR A 16 -115.22 13.36 22.83
C TYR A 16 -114.10 13.92 23.69
N GLU A 17 -113.97 13.49 24.96
CA GLU A 17 -112.86 13.89 25.82
C GLU A 17 -111.51 13.41 25.27
N GLN A 18 -111.45 12.18 24.73
CA GLN A 18 -110.26 11.67 24.06
C GLN A 18 -109.92 12.47 22.79
N VAL A 19 -110.93 12.85 22.00
CA VAL A 19 -110.73 13.69 20.81
C VAL A 19 -110.15 15.06 21.20
N ASP A 20 -110.70 15.72 22.22
CA ASP A 20 -110.18 17.00 22.72
C ASP A 20 -108.75 16.90 23.28
N GLN A 21 -108.41 15.77 23.92
CA GLN A 21 -107.04 15.51 24.38
C GLN A 21 -106.09 15.29 23.20
N MET A 22 -106.52 14.58 22.15
CA MET A 22 -105.73 14.37 20.94
C MET A 22 -105.47 15.69 20.20
N GLU A 23 -106.48 16.56 20.05
CA GLU A 23 -106.33 17.86 19.40
C GLU A 23 -105.35 18.77 20.15
N ARG A 24 -105.43 18.81 21.48
CA ARG A 24 -104.47 19.56 22.33
C ARG A 24 -103.03 19.08 22.18
N ASN A 25 -102.82 17.78 21.99
CA ASN A 25 -101.49 17.18 21.91
C ASN A 25 -100.96 17.04 20.48
N TYR A 26 -101.79 17.28 19.46
CA TYR A 26 -101.48 17.06 18.04
C TYR A 26 -100.15 17.70 17.61
N ASP A 27 -99.91 18.97 17.98
CA ASP A 27 -98.68 19.68 17.62
C ASP A 27 -97.44 19.16 18.34
N ILE A 28 -97.60 18.65 19.57
CA ILE A 28 -96.50 18.05 20.33
C ILE A 28 -96.11 16.74 19.67
N ASP A 29 -97.09 15.87 19.41
CA ASP A 29 -96.89 14.57 18.79
C ASP A 29 -96.28 14.70 17.40
N ASN A 30 -96.79 15.60 16.56
CA ASN A 30 -96.23 15.88 15.24
C ASN A 30 -94.78 16.37 15.30
N ARG A 31 -94.43 17.22 16.28
CA ARG A 31 -93.04 17.66 16.48
C ARG A 31 -92.14 16.49 16.89
N GLN A 32 -92.59 15.62 17.79
CA GLN A 32 -91.80 14.45 18.19
C GLN A 32 -91.65 13.45 17.05
N ILE A 33 -92.73 13.19 16.28
CA ILE A 33 -92.70 12.33 15.09
C ILE A 33 -91.73 12.89 14.06
N THR A 34 -91.77 14.20 13.80
CA THR A 34 -90.85 14.85 12.85
C THR A 34 -89.40 14.70 13.29
N LYS A 35 -89.11 14.83 14.60
CA LYS A 35 -87.77 14.56 15.15
C LYS A 35 -87.35 13.11 14.96
N LEU A 36 -88.23 12.15 15.26
CA LEU A 36 -87.94 10.73 15.07
C LEU A 36 -87.63 10.43 13.59
N GLN A 37 -88.43 10.97 12.68
CA GLN A 37 -88.22 10.82 11.24
C GLN A 37 -86.89 11.45 10.78
N SER A 38 -86.52 12.63 11.31
CA SER A 38 -85.24 13.27 10.96
C SER A 38 -84.04 12.47 11.47
N TYR A 39 -84.10 11.95 12.70
CA TYR A 39 -83.09 11.03 13.24
C TYR A 39 -82.97 9.75 12.41
N TYR A 40 -84.09 9.16 12.01
CA TYR A 40 -84.07 7.96 11.18
C TYR A 40 -83.44 8.22 9.81
N ARG A 41 -83.81 9.32 9.13
CA ARG A 41 -83.20 9.72 7.85
C ARG A 41 -81.69 9.94 7.99
N MET A 42 -81.26 10.61 9.06
CA MET A 42 -79.85 10.79 9.38
C MET A 42 -79.15 9.45 9.61
N TYR A 43 -79.75 8.54 10.39
CA TYR A 43 -79.19 7.21 10.67
C TYR A 43 -78.97 6.41 9.38
N VAL A 44 -79.96 6.38 8.48
CA VAL A 44 -79.86 5.68 7.19
C VAL A 44 -78.70 6.25 6.36
N LEU A 45 -78.58 7.58 6.28
CA LEU A 45 -77.48 8.24 5.58
C LEU A 45 -76.12 7.93 6.22
N HIS A 46 -76.03 8.03 7.55
CA HIS A 46 -74.80 7.76 8.28
C HIS A 46 -74.33 6.31 8.12
N LYS A 47 -75.25 5.35 8.14
CA LYS A 47 -74.96 3.94 7.89
C LYS A 47 -74.37 3.73 6.49
N SER A 48 -74.96 4.36 5.47
CA SER A 48 -74.46 4.31 4.09
C SER A 48 -73.07 4.93 3.98
N TYR A 49 -72.88 6.12 4.57
CA TYR A 49 -71.59 6.79 4.62
C TYR A 49 -70.52 5.93 5.28
N LYS A 50 -70.81 5.33 6.43
CA LYS A 50 -69.87 4.45 7.14
C LYS A 50 -69.51 3.21 6.33
N LYS A 51 -70.47 2.61 5.62
CA LYS A 51 -70.20 1.51 4.69
C LYS A 51 -69.20 1.93 3.62
N ASN A 52 -69.41 3.08 2.98
CA ASN A 52 -68.51 3.60 1.95
C ASN A 52 -67.13 3.97 2.51
N GLN A 53 -67.09 4.61 3.68
CA GLN A 53 -65.84 4.94 4.37
C GLN A 53 -65.02 3.67 4.65
N ASN A 54 -65.64 2.63 5.20
CA ASN A 54 -64.98 1.36 5.50
C ASN A 54 -64.52 0.63 4.24
N ALA A 55 -65.30 0.67 3.16
CA ALA A 55 -64.90 0.11 1.87
C ALA A 55 -63.66 0.84 1.31
N THR A 56 -63.66 2.17 1.34
CA THR A 56 -62.51 2.99 0.91
C THR A 56 -61.26 2.70 1.72
N ILE A 57 -61.36 2.65 3.06
CA ILE A 57 -60.22 2.32 3.94
C ILE A 57 -59.69 0.92 3.62
N THR A 58 -60.58 -0.05 3.41
CA THR A 58 -60.21 -1.41 3.04
C THR A 58 -59.42 -1.44 1.73
N ILE A 59 -59.93 -0.80 0.67
CA ILE A 59 -59.25 -0.72 -0.63
C ILE A 59 -57.87 -0.08 -0.48
N GLN A 60 -57.80 1.09 0.18
CA GLN A 60 -56.53 1.79 0.37
C GLN A 60 -55.52 0.96 1.18
N LYS A 61 -55.97 0.24 2.22
CA LYS A 61 -55.13 -0.68 3.01
C LYS A 61 -54.52 -1.76 2.11
N TYR A 62 -55.33 -2.41 1.28
CA TYR A 62 -54.84 -3.45 0.38
C TYR A 62 -53.90 -2.91 -0.69
N CYS A 63 -54.17 -1.74 -1.27
CA CYS A 63 -53.29 -1.08 -2.23
C CYS A 63 -51.92 -0.76 -1.61
N ARG A 64 -51.88 -0.10 -0.44
CA ARG A 64 -50.62 0.21 0.27
C ARG A 64 -49.85 -1.07 0.60
N ALA A 65 -50.54 -2.10 1.07
CA ALA A 65 -49.91 -3.37 1.41
C ALA A 65 -49.37 -4.09 0.16
N TYR A 66 -50.05 -4.01 -0.98
CA TYR A 66 -49.57 -4.58 -2.25
C TYR A 66 -48.29 -3.88 -2.71
N LEU A 67 -48.27 -2.55 -2.73
CA LEU A 67 -47.09 -1.76 -3.09
C LEU A 67 -45.89 -2.08 -2.19
N ALA A 68 -46.12 -2.14 -0.87
CA ALA A 68 -45.08 -2.51 0.09
C ALA A 68 -44.51 -3.92 -0.18
N ARG A 69 -45.38 -4.90 -0.47
CA ARG A 69 -44.93 -6.26 -0.82
C ARG A 69 -44.12 -6.31 -2.10
N GLN A 70 -44.49 -5.54 -3.13
CA GLN A 70 -43.71 -5.47 -4.37
C GLN A 70 -42.31 -4.88 -4.13
N LEU A 71 -42.24 -3.80 -3.34
CA LEU A 71 -40.97 -3.17 -2.98
C LEU A 71 -40.07 -4.14 -2.20
N VAL A 72 -40.61 -4.85 -1.20
CA VAL A 72 -39.86 -5.86 -0.44
C VAL A 72 -39.41 -7.00 -1.33
N LYS A 73 -40.26 -7.47 -2.26
CA LYS A 73 -39.89 -8.53 -3.22
C LYS A 73 -38.71 -8.09 -4.09
N GLN A 74 -38.72 -6.84 -4.58
CA GLN A 74 -37.62 -6.28 -5.36
C GLN A 74 -36.33 -6.22 -4.51
N GLN A 75 -36.40 -5.67 -3.30
CA GLN A 75 -35.24 -5.58 -2.40
C GLN A 75 -34.66 -6.95 -2.05
N LEU A 76 -35.49 -7.95 -1.81
CA LEU A 76 -35.05 -9.33 -1.56
C LEU A 76 -34.33 -9.92 -2.78
N SER A 77 -34.86 -9.69 -3.98
CA SER A 77 -34.22 -10.12 -5.23
C SER A 77 -32.85 -9.46 -5.42
N GLU A 78 -32.75 -8.15 -5.19
CA GLU A 78 -31.50 -7.40 -5.26
C GLU A 78 -30.48 -7.88 -4.21
N CYS A 79 -30.92 -8.10 -2.97
CA CYS A 79 -30.06 -8.65 -1.91
C CYS A 79 -29.54 -10.04 -2.27
N LYS A 80 -30.40 -10.91 -2.80
CA LYS A 80 -30.01 -12.24 -3.27
C LYS A 80 -29.01 -12.15 -4.43
N ASN A 81 -29.27 -11.30 -5.41
CA ASN A 81 -28.38 -11.08 -6.55
C ASN A 81 -27.01 -10.57 -6.08
N ARG A 82 -26.98 -9.58 -5.19
CA ARG A 82 -25.74 -9.04 -4.62
C ARG A 82 -24.91 -10.12 -3.92
N ARG A 83 -25.56 -10.94 -3.08
CA ARG A 83 -24.91 -12.08 -2.41
C ARG A 83 -24.34 -13.07 -3.43
N ASN A 84 -25.12 -13.40 -4.47
CA ASN A 84 -24.68 -14.32 -5.52
C ASN A 84 -23.47 -13.77 -6.29
N ILE A 85 -23.46 -12.50 -6.66
CA ILE A 85 -22.32 -11.87 -7.37
C ILE A 85 -21.05 -11.94 -6.53
N ILE A 86 -21.13 -11.62 -5.24
CA ILE A 86 -19.97 -11.70 -4.33
C ILE A 86 -19.49 -13.15 -4.22
N TYR A 87 -20.39 -14.11 -4.01
CA TYR A 87 -20.04 -15.51 -3.90
C TYR A 87 -19.39 -16.04 -5.19
N LEU A 88 -20.06 -15.84 -6.33
CA LEU A 88 -19.60 -16.34 -7.63
C LEU A 88 -18.30 -15.67 -8.08
N SER A 89 -18.11 -14.37 -7.80
CA SER A 89 -16.85 -13.69 -8.10
C SER A 89 -15.68 -14.27 -7.30
N HIS A 90 -15.88 -14.60 -6.02
CA HIS A 90 -14.86 -15.26 -5.20
C HIS A 90 -14.53 -16.68 -5.72
N GLN A 91 -15.55 -17.45 -6.11
CA GLN A 91 -15.34 -18.77 -6.73
C GLN A 91 -14.56 -18.65 -8.05
N ALA A 92 -14.94 -17.69 -8.90
CA ALA A 92 -14.24 -17.41 -10.15
C ALA A 92 -12.78 -17.04 -9.92
N GLN A 93 -12.48 -16.14 -8.97
CA GLN A 93 -11.10 -15.79 -8.61
C GLN A 93 -10.29 -17.01 -8.18
N THR A 94 -10.90 -17.91 -7.39
CA THR A 94 -10.27 -19.14 -6.95
C THR A 94 -9.92 -20.05 -8.13
N ILE A 95 -10.88 -20.33 -9.00
CA ILE A 95 -10.68 -21.13 -10.22
C ILE A 95 -9.57 -20.50 -11.08
N GLN A 96 -9.66 -19.21 -11.33
CA GLN A 96 -8.69 -18.51 -12.14
C GLN A 96 -7.28 -18.51 -11.53
N ARG A 97 -7.15 -18.39 -10.20
CA ARG A 97 -5.87 -18.48 -9.48
C ARG A 97 -5.21 -19.84 -9.72
N TYR A 98 -5.97 -20.92 -9.56
CA TYR A 98 -5.47 -22.28 -9.83
C TYR A 98 -5.09 -22.47 -11.29
N PHE A 99 -5.93 -22.00 -12.21
CA PHE A 99 -5.69 -22.12 -13.64
C PHE A 99 -4.43 -21.36 -14.08
N ARG A 100 -4.27 -20.10 -13.65
CA ARG A 100 -3.05 -19.30 -13.91
C ARG A 100 -1.80 -19.99 -13.36
N GLY A 101 -1.89 -20.54 -12.14
CA GLY A 101 -0.81 -21.30 -11.54
C GLY A 101 -0.45 -22.57 -12.33
N TYR A 102 -1.44 -23.31 -12.82
CA TYR A 102 -1.25 -24.47 -13.68
C TYR A 102 -0.53 -24.09 -14.99
N ILE A 103 -1.04 -23.08 -15.71
CA ILE A 103 -0.46 -22.61 -16.97
C ILE A 103 1.00 -22.19 -16.78
N TYR A 104 1.29 -21.41 -15.73
CA TYR A 104 2.65 -20.93 -15.48
C TYR A 104 3.61 -22.10 -15.21
N ARG A 105 3.22 -23.06 -14.37
CA ARG A 105 4.06 -24.24 -14.06
C ARG A 105 4.24 -25.17 -15.26
N LYS A 106 3.25 -25.26 -16.16
CA LYS A 106 3.32 -26.15 -17.32
C LYS A 106 4.11 -25.55 -18.49
N TYR A 107 3.97 -24.25 -18.73
CA TYR A 107 4.45 -23.64 -19.99
C TYR A 107 5.49 -22.54 -19.82
N VAL A 108 5.64 -21.94 -18.63
CA VAL A 108 6.55 -20.79 -18.42
C VAL A 108 7.71 -21.14 -17.50
N HIS A 109 7.42 -21.81 -16.38
CA HIS A 109 8.44 -22.12 -15.38
C HIS A 109 9.12 -23.45 -15.64
N ASP A 110 10.37 -23.39 -16.09
CA ASP A 110 11.27 -24.55 -16.09
C ASP A 110 12.31 -24.40 -14.96
N PHE A 111 12.04 -25.09 -13.85
CA PHE A 111 12.90 -25.07 -12.66
C PHE A 111 14.30 -25.62 -12.94
N TYR A 112 14.39 -26.73 -13.66
CA TYR A 112 15.65 -27.42 -13.89
C TYR A 112 16.54 -26.63 -14.85
N LEU A 113 15.96 -26.05 -15.90
CA LEU A 113 16.67 -25.13 -16.79
C LEU A 113 17.21 -23.92 -16.02
N ARG A 114 16.38 -23.30 -15.18
CA ARG A 114 16.81 -22.14 -14.38
C ARG A 114 17.92 -22.49 -13.40
N LYS A 115 17.83 -23.63 -12.72
CA LYS A 115 18.86 -24.11 -11.80
C LYS A 115 20.19 -24.31 -12.53
N LYS A 116 20.17 -24.99 -13.67
CA LYS A 116 21.35 -25.21 -14.51
C LYS A 116 21.98 -23.89 -14.97
N GLN A 117 21.16 -22.91 -15.38
CA GLN A 117 21.65 -21.58 -15.76
C GLN A 117 22.37 -20.87 -14.61
N LEU A 118 21.80 -20.91 -13.40
CA LEU A 118 22.42 -20.29 -12.22
C LEU A 118 23.73 -20.97 -11.84
N GLU A 119 23.81 -22.30 -11.92
CA GLU A 119 25.05 -23.05 -11.69
C GLU A 119 26.13 -22.65 -12.70
N LEU A 120 25.79 -22.58 -13.99
CA LEU A 120 26.71 -22.12 -15.03
C LEU A 120 27.19 -20.68 -14.79
N MET A 121 26.30 -19.77 -14.40
CA MET A 121 26.69 -18.40 -14.05
C MET A 121 27.62 -18.36 -12.84
N ASN A 122 27.40 -19.21 -11.84
CA ASN A 122 28.25 -19.29 -10.66
C ASN A 122 29.67 -19.78 -11.02
N ILE A 123 29.77 -20.80 -11.88
CA ILE A 123 31.06 -21.29 -12.40
C ILE A 123 31.79 -20.17 -13.14
N LYS A 124 31.11 -19.49 -14.07
CA LYS A 124 31.69 -18.35 -14.81
C LYS A 124 32.18 -17.24 -13.87
N ASN A 125 31.39 -16.91 -12.85
CA ASN A 125 31.77 -15.89 -11.89
C ASN A 125 32.99 -16.30 -11.06
N LYS A 126 33.07 -17.57 -10.63
CA LYS A 126 34.25 -18.11 -9.93
C LYS A 126 35.51 -18.01 -10.80
N ASN A 127 35.42 -18.39 -12.07
CA ASN A 127 36.53 -18.30 -13.01
C ASN A 127 36.95 -16.84 -13.21
N PHE A 128 36.00 -15.95 -13.43
CA PHE A 128 36.27 -14.52 -13.58
C PHE A 128 36.95 -13.91 -12.33
N LEU A 129 36.49 -14.27 -11.13
CA LEU A 129 37.14 -13.84 -9.88
C LEU A 129 38.56 -14.41 -9.74
N GLN A 130 38.81 -15.63 -10.22
CA GLN A 130 40.13 -16.21 -10.23
C GLN A 130 41.06 -15.50 -11.22
N GLU A 131 40.59 -15.20 -12.43
CA GLU A 131 41.32 -14.40 -13.42
C GLU A 131 41.66 -13.01 -12.88
N LEU A 132 40.71 -12.33 -12.23
CA LEU A 132 40.96 -11.03 -11.58
C LEU A 132 42.00 -11.12 -10.46
N ARG A 133 41.99 -12.20 -9.67
CA ARG A 133 43.01 -12.42 -8.64
C ARG A 133 44.39 -12.61 -9.26
N GLN A 134 44.50 -13.45 -10.28
CA GLN A 134 45.77 -13.69 -10.99
C GLN A 134 46.30 -12.41 -11.61
N LYS A 135 45.44 -11.63 -12.29
CA LYS A 135 45.84 -10.36 -12.88
C LYS A 135 46.28 -9.35 -11.80
N GLY A 136 45.57 -9.26 -10.68
CA GLY A 136 45.96 -8.40 -9.57
C GLY A 136 47.24 -8.86 -8.84
N GLU A 137 47.60 -10.13 -8.92
CA GLU A 137 48.90 -10.64 -8.46
C GLU A 137 50.01 -10.27 -9.43
N GLN A 138 49.79 -10.46 -10.74
CA GLN A 138 50.73 -10.04 -11.79
C GLN A 138 51.01 -8.53 -11.71
N GLU A 139 49.97 -7.69 -11.62
CA GLU A 139 50.12 -6.24 -11.51
C GLU A 139 50.92 -5.84 -10.25
N ARG A 140 50.69 -6.50 -9.11
CA ARG A 140 51.46 -6.27 -7.87
C ARG A 140 52.92 -6.68 -8.02
N GLU A 141 53.18 -7.81 -8.67
CA GLU A 141 54.56 -8.28 -8.87
C GLU A 141 55.32 -7.39 -9.84
N GLU A 142 54.68 -6.99 -10.94
CA GLU A 142 55.24 -5.98 -11.85
C GLU A 142 55.47 -4.64 -11.15
N GLU A 143 54.56 -4.21 -10.26
CA GLU A 143 54.73 -2.99 -9.49
C GLU A 143 55.91 -3.09 -8.51
N LYS A 144 56.09 -4.23 -7.84
CA LYS A 144 57.29 -4.48 -7.02
C LYS A 144 58.55 -4.40 -7.87
N ILE A 145 58.60 -5.08 -9.01
CA ILE A 145 59.76 -5.06 -9.91
C ILE A 145 60.05 -3.64 -10.38
N ARG A 146 59.03 -2.88 -10.79
CA ARG A 146 59.16 -1.46 -11.18
C ARG A 146 59.68 -0.61 -10.03
N ASN A 147 59.16 -0.80 -8.82
CA ASN A 147 59.60 -0.06 -7.64
C ASN A 147 61.04 -0.41 -7.25
N GLU A 148 61.41 -1.69 -7.28
CA GLU A 148 62.80 -2.12 -7.05
C GLU A 148 63.75 -1.55 -8.11
N GLN A 149 63.36 -1.52 -9.38
CA GLN A 149 64.14 -0.90 -10.45
C GLN A 149 64.29 0.61 -10.24
N ALA A 150 63.21 1.30 -9.87
CA ALA A 150 63.25 2.73 -9.57
C ALA A 150 64.14 3.02 -8.36
N ALA A 151 64.01 2.26 -7.27
CA ALA A 151 64.85 2.36 -6.09
C ALA A 151 66.33 2.10 -6.41
N LYS A 152 66.62 1.07 -7.24
CA LYS A 152 67.98 0.80 -7.74
C LYS A 152 68.53 1.97 -8.55
N GLN A 153 67.74 2.56 -9.45
CA GLN A 153 68.17 3.71 -10.26
C GLN A 153 68.40 4.96 -9.40
N GLU A 154 67.52 5.25 -8.44
CA GLU A 154 67.72 6.36 -7.49
C GLU A 154 68.98 6.16 -6.66
N PHE A 155 69.19 4.95 -6.12
CA PHE A 155 70.40 4.60 -5.39
C PHE A 155 71.65 4.75 -6.25
N MET A 156 71.64 4.27 -7.50
CA MET A 156 72.78 4.40 -8.41
C MET A 156 73.11 5.86 -8.71
N LYS A 157 72.12 6.72 -9.00
CA LYS A 157 72.33 8.16 -9.22
C LYS A 157 72.94 8.85 -7.99
N LEU A 158 72.45 8.49 -6.80
CA LEU A 158 72.95 9.02 -5.54
C LEU A 158 74.41 8.58 -5.32
N ALA A 159 74.70 7.30 -5.53
CA ALA A 159 76.04 6.74 -5.43
C ALA A 159 77.02 7.40 -6.42
N THR A 160 76.63 7.58 -7.70
CA THR A 160 77.49 8.28 -8.68
C THR A 160 77.75 9.72 -8.31
N ASN A 161 76.80 10.43 -7.71
CA ASN A 161 77.01 11.82 -7.29
C ASN A 161 77.86 11.95 -6.02
N LEU A 162 77.88 10.93 -5.15
CA LEU A 162 78.56 11.02 -3.86
C LEU A 162 79.88 10.25 -3.79
N HIS A 163 80.13 9.28 -4.67
CA HIS A 163 81.29 8.37 -4.54
C HIS A 163 82.65 9.08 -4.53
N HIS A 164 82.76 10.28 -5.11
CA HIS A 164 83.98 11.08 -5.08
C HIS A 164 84.11 11.96 -3.82
N LEU A 165 83.01 12.21 -3.11
CA LEU A 165 82.97 13.02 -1.89
C LEU A 165 83.25 12.21 -0.62
N THR A 166 83.22 10.88 -0.71
CA THR A 166 83.47 9.96 0.41
C THR A 166 84.63 9.04 0.10
N SER A 167 85.58 8.94 1.02
CA SER A 167 86.70 8.03 0.94
C SER A 167 86.25 6.59 1.19
N THR A 168 86.71 5.68 0.34
CA THR A 168 86.59 4.23 0.57
C THR A 168 87.90 3.70 1.15
N LYS A 169 87.88 2.47 1.69
CA LYS A 169 89.10 1.82 2.21
C LYS A 169 90.21 1.70 1.16
N SER A 170 89.84 1.63 -0.12
CA SER A 170 90.76 1.41 -1.24
C SER A 170 91.15 2.68 -1.99
N GLN A 171 90.34 3.75 -1.94
CA GLN A 171 90.58 4.98 -2.69
C GLN A 171 90.11 6.22 -1.90
N PRO A 172 90.98 7.23 -1.69
CA PRO A 172 90.60 8.46 -1.01
C PRO A 172 89.62 9.30 -1.84
N GLY A 173 88.66 9.94 -1.17
CA GLY A 173 87.77 10.94 -1.76
C GLY A 173 88.45 12.31 -1.84
N ILE A 174 87.81 13.27 -2.53
CA ILE A 174 88.38 14.61 -2.80
C ILE A 174 88.77 15.35 -1.51
N TYR A 175 88.06 15.12 -0.40
CA TYR A 175 88.32 15.76 0.90
C TYR A 175 89.34 15.02 1.78
N LYS A 176 89.98 13.94 1.30
CA LYS A 176 91.11 13.26 1.96
C LYS A 176 92.24 12.97 0.98
N PRO A 177 92.83 13.99 0.33
CA PRO A 177 93.89 13.75 -0.64
C PRO A 177 95.13 13.15 0.05
N PRO A 178 95.84 12.20 -0.59
CA PRO A 178 96.87 11.37 0.04
C PRO A 178 98.09 12.13 0.59
N PHE A 179 98.25 13.41 0.25
CA PHE A 179 99.39 14.24 0.63
C PHE A 179 99.00 15.54 1.37
N ALA A 180 97.75 15.69 1.83
CA ALA A 180 97.37 16.85 2.65
C ALA A 180 97.92 16.75 4.07
N LYS A 181 98.47 17.87 4.59
CA LYS A 181 98.94 17.98 5.98
C LYS A 181 97.80 18.01 6.99
N GLU A 182 96.68 18.63 6.63
CA GLU A 182 95.42 18.61 7.39
C GLU A 182 94.24 18.50 6.43
N ASN A 183 93.23 17.69 6.79
CA ASN A 183 92.02 17.55 5.98
C ASN A 183 91.17 18.83 6.06
N PRO A 184 90.47 19.22 4.99
CA PRO A 184 89.56 20.35 5.02
C PRO A 184 88.48 20.15 6.10
N LYS A 185 88.40 21.11 7.03
CA LYS A 185 87.42 21.19 8.12
C LYS A 185 86.44 22.33 7.85
N ALA A 186 85.16 22.09 8.13
CA ALA A 186 84.15 23.13 8.20
C ALA A 186 83.53 23.07 9.60
N PHE A 187 83.39 24.20 10.29
CA PHE A 187 82.84 24.24 11.66
C PHE A 187 83.50 23.21 12.61
N ASP A 188 84.84 23.15 12.59
CA ASP A 188 85.69 22.29 13.43
C ASP A 188 85.53 20.77 13.27
N ILE A 189 84.81 20.31 12.24
CA ILE A 189 84.65 18.89 11.89
C ILE A 189 85.15 18.65 10.45
N GLU A 190 85.72 17.47 10.17
CA GLU A 190 86.10 17.10 8.81
C GLU A 190 84.89 17.13 7.87
N VAL A 191 85.06 17.77 6.70
CA VAL A 191 83.99 17.95 5.70
C VAL A 191 83.38 16.60 5.28
N GLU A 192 84.20 15.57 5.06
CA GLU A 192 83.72 14.23 4.71
C GLU A 192 82.83 13.62 5.82
N THR A 193 83.17 13.84 7.09
CA THR A 193 82.44 13.31 8.23
C THR A 193 81.09 14.01 8.38
N GLN A 194 81.05 15.33 8.17
CA GLN A 194 79.80 16.09 8.09
C GLN A 194 78.92 15.65 6.93
N LEU A 195 79.49 15.40 5.75
CA LEU A 195 78.76 14.90 4.58
C LEU A 195 78.16 13.51 4.83
N LYS A 196 78.89 12.61 5.51
CA LYS A 196 78.37 11.29 5.90
C LYS A 196 77.21 11.40 6.89
N ILE A 197 77.33 12.26 7.90
CA ILE A 197 76.28 12.48 8.89
C ILE A 197 75.05 13.13 8.23
N ALA A 198 75.24 14.19 7.44
CA ALA A 198 74.16 14.88 6.73
C ALA A 198 73.44 13.94 5.74
N PHE A 199 74.19 13.08 5.06
CA PHE A 199 73.63 12.05 4.18
C PHE A 199 72.81 11.03 4.97
N GLN A 200 73.35 10.44 6.04
CA GLN A 200 72.63 9.46 6.86
C GLN A 200 71.34 10.03 7.45
N THR A 201 71.34 11.30 7.85
CA THR A 201 70.17 11.98 8.41
C THR A 201 69.14 12.34 7.34
N ASN A 202 69.57 12.68 6.12
CA ASN A 202 68.68 13.12 5.02
C ASN A 202 68.24 12.00 4.06
N VAL A 203 68.87 10.82 4.11
CA VAL A 203 68.42 9.66 3.33
C VAL A 203 67.19 9.07 3.99
N GLN A 204 66.07 9.73 3.75
CA GLN A 204 64.77 9.11 3.85
C GLN A 204 64.52 8.40 2.53
N TRP A 205 64.57 7.07 2.53
CA TRP A 205 64.02 6.30 1.43
C TRP A 205 62.58 6.76 1.24
N LYS A 206 62.28 7.38 0.10
CA LYS A 206 60.92 7.80 -0.21
C LYS A 206 60.08 6.53 -0.26
N SER A 207 59.39 6.21 0.85
CA SER A 207 58.29 5.26 0.81
C SER A 207 57.32 5.81 -0.21
N GLN A 208 57.16 5.10 -1.34
CA GLN A 208 56.22 5.51 -2.37
C GLN A 208 54.87 5.74 -1.70
N LYS A 209 54.41 7.00 -1.70
CA LYS A 209 53.02 7.30 -1.38
C LYS A 209 52.20 6.47 -2.35
N ARG A 210 51.37 5.56 -1.81
CA ARG A 210 50.36 4.80 -2.56
C ARG A 210 49.57 5.83 -3.38
N SER A 211 49.93 5.99 -4.65
CA SER A 211 49.19 6.85 -5.56
C SER A 211 47.86 6.17 -5.78
N GLY A 212 46.83 6.66 -5.07
CA GLY A 212 45.43 6.41 -5.31
C GLY A 212 45.08 4.97 -5.68
N SER A 213 44.88 4.11 -4.68
CA SER A 213 43.88 3.06 -4.87
C SER A 213 42.56 3.77 -5.16
N ALA A 214 42.21 3.82 -6.45
CA ALA A 214 40.99 4.42 -6.92
C ALA A 214 39.83 3.98 -6.03
N GLN A 215 39.24 4.94 -5.33
CA GLN A 215 37.94 4.80 -4.71
C GLN A 215 36.99 4.31 -5.80
N ARG A 216 36.69 3.01 -5.82
CA ARG A 216 35.40 2.56 -6.31
C ARG A 216 34.44 2.77 -5.17
N ALA A 217 33.86 3.97 -5.13
CA ALA A 217 32.59 4.18 -4.47
C ALA A 217 31.63 3.10 -4.99
N LEU A 218 31.32 2.13 -4.13
CA LEU A 218 30.14 1.29 -4.26
C LEU A 218 28.95 2.22 -4.13
N THR A 219 28.58 2.86 -5.24
CA THR A 219 27.23 3.39 -5.39
C THR A 219 26.32 2.17 -5.43
N SER A 220 25.70 1.89 -4.29
CA SER A 220 24.51 1.04 -4.20
C SER A 220 23.34 1.74 -4.90
N GLN A 221 23.47 1.95 -6.21
CA GLN A 221 22.32 2.12 -7.07
C GLN A 221 21.65 0.75 -7.12
N GLY A 222 20.79 0.52 -6.13
CA GLY A 222 19.88 -0.60 -6.11
C GLY A 222 19.17 -0.64 -7.46
N PHE A 223 19.43 -1.71 -8.21
CA PHE A 223 18.72 -2.04 -9.42
C PHE A 223 17.23 -2.19 -9.04
N ARG A 224 16.45 -1.10 -9.11
CA ARG A 224 15.00 -1.19 -9.07
C ARG A 224 14.58 -1.89 -10.36
N ILE A 225 14.35 -3.19 -10.26
CA ILE A 225 13.61 -3.94 -11.26
C ILE A 225 12.22 -3.30 -11.31
N ARG A 226 12.00 -2.47 -12.33
CA ARG A 226 10.67 -1.93 -12.65
C ARG A 226 9.82 -3.13 -13.09
N PRO A 227 8.71 -3.47 -12.42
CA PRO A 227 7.83 -4.49 -12.95
C PRO A 227 7.27 -3.97 -14.27
N GLN A 228 7.57 -4.67 -15.37
CA GLN A 228 6.91 -4.41 -16.63
C GLN A 228 5.42 -4.69 -16.45
N SER A 229 4.63 -3.63 -16.50
CA SER A 229 3.18 -3.72 -16.65
C SER A 229 2.90 -4.37 -18.01
N GLN A 230 2.62 -5.67 -18.00
CA GLN A 230 2.03 -6.33 -19.14
C GLN A 230 0.64 -5.73 -19.37
N LYS A 231 0.52 -4.93 -20.44
CA LYS A 231 -0.75 -4.51 -21.01
C LYS A 231 -1.48 -5.76 -21.46
N LEU A 232 -2.55 -6.12 -20.76
CA LEU A 232 -3.56 -7.05 -21.25
C LEU A 232 -4.35 -6.32 -22.35
N LYS A 233 -4.26 -6.84 -23.58
CA LYS A 233 -5.32 -6.72 -24.59
C LYS A 233 -6.28 -7.88 -24.39
#